data_AF-A0A1Y2DJ98-F1
#
_entry.id   AF-A0A1Y2DJ98-F1
#
_cell.length_a   1.000
_cell.length_b   1.000
_cell.length_c   1.000
_cell.angle_alpha   90.00
_cell.angle_beta   90.00
_cell.angle_gamma   90.00
#
_symmetry.space_group_name_H-M   'P 1'
#
loop_
_entity.id
_entity.type
_entity.pdbx_description
1 polymer ?
#
loop_
_entity_poly.entity_id
_entity_poly.type
_entity_poly.pdbx_seq_one_letter_code
_entity_poly.pdbx_strand_id
1 'polypeptide(L)'
;MLPDNDFKDISIFLRIKPLMEYEIQNNSFETCLPDKNNHYKAYIYEPTFRFDEKPIIKTQNFNFDYVFGPNDNNKIVYDHSIQNIIEISLAGALGVILCYGQTGSGKTFTITGIEEYLAVDLFKKMDRIINDMQLNTLETYNNRPFEIKVSFFEILGNRCYDLLNNKEEIFILEDKFRNMTIKGVQEFDCLTSDDLLKYINIGFSHRKTHATLKNDTSSRSHAICQIRIHNTVINQANDGIIYLVDLAGSERHADSKFHDKERLKETKEINSSLLTLKECIRARTLSTMGLRKHIHIPFRNSKITTLLKETFDIESCTRPCTTIFIANVSSNCIDYSHTLNTIRYASSLKVTQKSSYDPLKKKEYDPKDPSSWEYKHVVQWIEKASNGAINPEFLVPNKENGVQLCNIPEMEFIRRCLLSKNITEKRAKLFYLKLWGLIIDCRTKQRKAKLTSKPKKKHSFSQDEEMIKRYELEKKLGIYDAPKETARKVLMELDGK
;
A
#
# COMPACT_ATOMS: atom_id res chain seq x y z
N MET A 1 17.64 5.08 17.33
CA MET A 1 16.75 6.24 17.13
C MET A 1 16.70 6.49 15.64
N LEU A 2 15.53 6.31 15.01
CA LEU A 2 15.36 6.69 13.60
C LEU A 2 15.38 8.22 13.52
N PRO A 3 15.95 8.84 12.48
CA PRO A 3 15.97 10.29 12.36
C PRO A 3 14.54 10.85 12.28
N ASP A 4 14.34 12.06 12.82
CA ASP A 4 13.11 12.88 12.76
C ASP A 4 12.73 13.29 11.32
N ASN A 5 12.79 12.37 10.37
CA ASN A 5 12.15 12.56 9.08
C ASN A 5 10.66 12.29 9.27
N ASP A 6 9.83 13.30 9.03
CA ASP A 6 8.38 13.18 8.92
C ASP A 6 8.02 11.98 8.02
N PHE A 7 7.74 10.82 8.63
CA PHE A 7 7.44 9.59 7.90
C PHE A 7 6.10 9.76 7.15
N LYS A 8 6.19 10.09 5.86
CA LYS A 8 5.05 10.11 4.96
C LYS A 8 4.59 8.68 4.68
N ASP A 9 3.34 8.41 5.02
CA ASP A 9 2.64 7.14 4.82
C ASP A 9 2.47 6.82 3.33
N ILE A 10 2.24 7.84 2.49
CA ILE A 10 2.34 7.73 1.03
C ILE A 10 3.24 8.84 0.51
N SER A 11 4.27 8.47 -0.26
CA SER A 11 5.10 9.38 -1.05
C SER A 11 4.85 9.16 -2.53
N ILE A 12 4.71 10.22 -3.31
CA ILE A 12 4.31 10.18 -4.72
C ILE A 12 5.36 10.88 -5.57
N PHE A 13 5.96 10.12 -6.47
CA PHE A 13 7.01 10.56 -7.36
C PHE A 13 6.54 10.50 -8.81
N LEU A 14 7.02 11.43 -9.63
CA LEU A 14 6.83 11.40 -11.09
C LEU A 14 8.16 11.07 -11.75
N ARG A 15 8.17 10.16 -12.72
CA ARG A 15 9.34 9.85 -13.55
C ARG A 15 8.98 10.00 -15.02
N ILE A 16 9.66 10.91 -15.70
CA ILE A 16 9.47 11.22 -17.11
C ILE A 16 10.56 10.49 -17.91
N LYS A 17 10.17 9.58 -18.82
CA LYS A 17 11.14 8.94 -19.72
C LYS A 17 11.64 9.92 -20.79
N PRO A 18 12.89 9.76 -21.28
CA PRO A 18 13.33 10.46 -22.48
C PRO A 18 12.53 10.09 -23.73
N LEU A 19 12.55 10.97 -24.72
CA LEU A 19 12.19 10.61 -26.08
C LEU A 19 13.18 9.59 -26.63
N MET A 20 12.66 8.55 -27.27
CA MET A 20 13.46 7.53 -27.93
C MET A 20 13.93 8.06 -29.30
N GLU A 21 15.04 7.52 -29.81
CA GLU A 21 15.62 7.97 -31.10
C GLU A 21 14.62 7.90 -32.26
N TYR A 22 13.80 6.85 -32.32
CA TYR A 22 12.77 6.71 -33.35
C TYR A 22 11.62 7.74 -33.19
N GLU A 23 11.33 8.20 -31.97
CA GLU A 23 10.32 9.25 -31.72
C GLU A 23 10.85 10.59 -32.23
N ILE A 24 12.13 10.87 -31.99
CA ILE A 24 12.82 12.07 -32.50
C ILE A 24 12.86 12.06 -34.04
N GLN A 25 13.19 10.91 -34.65
CA GLN A 25 13.18 10.74 -36.11
C GLN A 25 11.79 10.96 -36.74
N ASN A 26 10.73 10.64 -36.00
CA ASN A 26 9.34 10.87 -36.43
C ASN A 26 8.84 12.30 -36.16
N ASN A 27 9.71 13.24 -35.78
CA ASN A 27 9.37 14.61 -35.40
C ASN A 27 8.37 14.71 -34.23
N SER A 28 8.36 13.73 -33.33
CA SER A 28 7.66 13.86 -32.04
C SER A 28 8.33 14.93 -31.18
N PHE A 29 7.55 15.57 -30.32
CA PHE A 29 8.02 16.60 -29.40
C PHE A 29 7.52 16.33 -27.98
N GLU A 30 8.18 16.96 -27.01
CA GLU A 30 7.88 16.77 -25.60
C GLU A 30 6.66 17.59 -25.15
N THR A 31 5.73 16.94 -24.47
CA THR A 31 4.54 17.56 -23.88
C THR A 31 4.55 17.54 -22.36
N CYS A 32 5.45 16.78 -21.73
CA CYS A 32 5.59 16.72 -20.28
C CYS A 32 7.05 16.98 -19.88
N LEU A 33 7.29 18.00 -19.07
CA LEU A 33 8.64 18.41 -18.66
C LEU A 33 8.72 18.70 -17.16
N PRO A 34 9.84 18.36 -16.50
CA PRO A 34 10.10 18.82 -15.14
C PRO A 34 10.33 20.34 -15.13
N ASP A 35 10.04 20.98 -14.01
CA ASP A 35 10.47 22.37 -13.78
C ASP A 35 12.01 22.42 -13.63
N LYS A 36 12.65 23.38 -14.30
CA LYS A 36 14.12 23.52 -14.30
C LYS A 36 14.70 23.89 -12.93
N ASN A 37 13.93 24.59 -12.10
CA ASN A 37 14.37 25.15 -10.82
C ASN A 37 13.66 24.50 -9.63
N ASN A 38 12.67 23.62 -9.87
CA ASN A 38 11.85 23.03 -8.82
C ASN A 38 11.61 21.53 -9.05
N HIS A 39 12.41 20.69 -8.39
CA HIS A 39 12.29 19.23 -8.46
C HIS A 39 10.96 18.66 -7.91
N TYR A 40 10.06 19.49 -7.39
CA TYR A 40 8.74 19.05 -6.91
C TYR A 40 7.61 19.34 -7.90
N LYS A 41 7.92 19.86 -9.09
CA LYS A 41 6.92 20.37 -10.04
C LYS A 41 7.16 19.87 -11.46
N ALA A 42 6.08 19.53 -12.14
CA ALA A 42 6.07 19.16 -13.55
C ALA A 42 5.02 19.95 -14.31
N TYR A 43 5.30 20.21 -15.59
CA TYR A 43 4.42 20.89 -16.53
C TYR A 43 3.97 19.94 -17.61
N ILE A 44 2.69 20.03 -17.98
CA ILE A 44 2.17 19.39 -19.18
C ILE A 44 1.64 20.47 -20.14
N TYR A 45 2.02 20.36 -21.40
CA TYR A 45 1.69 21.28 -22.47
C TYR A 45 0.71 20.60 -23.42
N GLU A 46 -0.47 21.19 -23.56
CA GLU A 46 -1.56 20.71 -24.41
C GLU A 46 -1.66 21.61 -25.65
N PRO A 47 -1.24 21.13 -26.82
CA PRO A 47 -1.54 21.80 -28.08
C PRO A 47 -3.05 21.71 -28.35
N THR A 48 -3.72 22.85 -28.43
CA THR A 48 -5.16 22.92 -28.70
C THR A 48 -5.50 24.14 -29.55
N PHE A 49 -6.74 24.24 -29.97
CA PHE A 49 -7.24 25.37 -30.77
C PHE A 49 -8.24 26.17 -29.94
N ARG A 50 -8.17 27.48 -30.08
CA ARG A 50 -9.24 28.37 -29.61
C ARG A 50 -10.46 28.21 -30.49
N PHE A 51 -11.58 28.79 -30.04
CA PHE A 51 -12.80 28.88 -30.84
C PHE A 51 -12.60 29.62 -32.17
N ASP A 52 -11.63 30.54 -32.25
CA ASP A 52 -11.25 31.25 -33.49
C ASP A 52 -10.19 30.49 -34.33
N GLU A 53 -10.07 29.18 -34.13
CA GLU A 53 -9.14 28.28 -34.85
C GLU A 53 -7.64 28.62 -34.70
N LYS A 54 -7.28 29.56 -33.81
CA LYS A 54 -5.87 29.85 -33.54
C LYS A 54 -5.25 28.79 -32.64
N PRO A 55 -4.06 28.26 -32.99
CA PRO A 55 -3.35 27.31 -32.16
C PRO A 55 -2.90 27.99 -30.86
N ILE A 56 -3.13 27.32 -29.74
CA ILE A 56 -2.67 27.73 -28.41
C ILE A 56 -2.07 26.53 -27.67
N ILE A 57 -1.16 26.81 -26.74
CA ILE A 57 -0.62 25.80 -25.85
C ILE A 57 -1.18 26.05 -24.45
N LYS A 58 -2.06 25.16 -23.99
CA LYS A 58 -2.57 25.22 -22.63
C LYS A 58 -1.59 24.53 -21.70
N THR A 59 -1.13 25.25 -20.69
CA THR A 59 -0.16 24.74 -19.71
C THR A 59 -0.90 24.33 -18.43
N GLN A 60 -0.68 23.10 -17.96
CA GLN A 60 -1.11 22.66 -16.62
C GLN A 60 0.14 22.28 -15.81
N ASN A 61 0.09 22.48 -14.50
CA ASN A 61 1.20 22.11 -13.61
C ASN A 61 0.71 21.21 -12.48
N PHE A 62 1.62 20.35 -12.00
CA PHE A 62 1.33 19.35 -10.97
C PHE A 62 2.50 19.27 -9.99
N ASN A 63 2.19 19.07 -8.71
CA ASN A 63 3.18 18.98 -7.64
C ASN A 63 3.31 17.56 -7.10
N PHE A 64 4.54 17.07 -6.96
CA PHE A 64 4.89 15.74 -6.48
C PHE A 64 5.82 15.83 -5.25
N ASP A 65 6.23 14.70 -4.68
CA ASP A 65 7.28 14.66 -3.66
C ASP A 65 8.69 14.66 -4.26
N TYR A 66 8.83 14.27 -5.53
CA TYR A 66 9.96 14.55 -6.41
C TYR A 66 9.56 14.27 -7.87
N VAL A 67 10.18 14.97 -8.82
CA VAL A 67 10.01 14.80 -10.26
C VAL A 67 11.36 14.46 -10.87
N PHE A 68 11.46 13.22 -11.33
CA PHE A 68 12.61 12.72 -12.08
C PHE A 68 12.46 13.05 -13.56
N GLY A 69 13.44 13.75 -14.11
CA GLY A 69 13.52 14.11 -15.51
C GLY A 69 14.10 13.00 -16.40
N PRO A 70 14.12 13.22 -17.72
CA PRO A 70 14.65 12.28 -18.71
C PRO A 70 16.09 11.82 -18.49
N ASN A 71 16.92 12.65 -17.85
CA ASN A 71 18.34 12.39 -17.61
C ASN A 71 18.60 11.70 -16.26
N ASP A 72 17.58 11.49 -15.44
CA ASP A 72 17.73 10.88 -14.12
C ASP A 72 17.80 9.35 -14.22
N ASN A 73 18.95 8.81 -13.81
CA ASN A 73 19.19 7.37 -13.80
C ASN A 73 18.48 6.66 -12.63
N ASN A 74 18.49 5.32 -12.65
CA ASN A 74 17.85 4.51 -11.61
C ASN A 74 18.47 4.72 -10.22
N LYS A 75 19.75 5.12 -10.12
CA LYS A 75 20.41 5.40 -8.85
C LYS A 75 19.82 6.63 -8.17
N ILE A 76 19.63 7.71 -8.92
CA ILE A 76 19.01 8.95 -8.43
C ILE A 76 17.58 8.66 -7.97
N VAL A 77 16.81 7.89 -8.76
CA VAL A 77 15.45 7.46 -8.37
C VAL A 77 15.50 6.69 -7.05
N TYR A 78 16.39 5.72 -6.93
CA TYR A 78 16.54 4.91 -5.73
C TYR A 78 16.90 5.75 -4.50
N ASP A 79 17.89 6.63 -4.62
CA ASP A 79 18.40 7.44 -3.51
C ASP A 79 17.37 8.42 -2.96
N HIS A 80 16.59 9.05 -3.84
CA HIS A 80 15.60 10.04 -3.43
C HIS A 80 14.26 9.44 -2.98
N SER A 81 13.97 8.17 -3.32
CA SER A 81 12.68 7.58 -3.01
C SER A 81 12.74 6.39 -2.06
N ILE A 82 13.67 5.44 -2.21
CA ILE A 82 13.51 4.09 -1.67
C ILE A 82 14.25 3.84 -0.34
N GLN A 83 15.34 4.57 -0.06
CA GLN A 83 16.28 4.23 1.03
C GLN A 83 15.63 4.00 2.41
N ASN A 84 14.58 4.75 2.74
CA ASN A 84 13.91 4.67 4.04
C ASN A 84 13.07 3.39 4.21
N ILE A 85 12.59 2.79 3.12
CA ILE A 85 11.78 1.56 3.19
C ILE A 85 12.57 0.42 3.82
N ILE A 86 13.87 0.30 3.50
CA ILE A 86 14.70 -0.78 4.02
C ILE A 86 14.76 -0.74 5.55
N GLU A 87 14.97 0.43 6.13
CA GLU A 87 15.10 0.60 7.59
C GLU A 87 13.79 0.29 8.30
N ILE A 88 12.67 0.78 7.76
CA ILE A 88 11.33 0.52 8.28
C ILE A 88 11.03 -0.99 8.19
N SER A 89 11.35 -1.63 7.07
CA SER A 89 11.12 -3.07 6.90
C SER A 89 12.03 -3.93 7.79
N LEU A 90 13.29 -3.55 8.00
CA LEU A 90 14.17 -4.22 8.98
C LEU A 90 13.62 -4.09 10.42
N ALA A 91 12.84 -3.05 10.71
CA ALA A 91 12.11 -2.88 11.96
C ALA A 91 10.76 -3.65 12.05
N GLY A 92 10.43 -4.49 11.05
CA GLY A 92 9.23 -5.34 11.07
C GLY A 92 7.98 -4.72 10.45
N ALA A 93 8.13 -3.65 9.65
CA ALA A 93 7.02 -2.96 8.99
C ALA A 93 6.89 -3.29 7.50
N LEU A 94 5.77 -2.85 6.92
CA LEU A 94 5.44 -3.07 5.51
C LEU A 94 5.92 -1.90 4.63
N GLY A 95 6.81 -2.17 3.69
CA GLY A 95 7.18 -1.27 2.61
C GLY A 95 6.49 -1.68 1.31
N VAL A 96 5.87 -0.73 0.61
CA VAL A 96 5.28 -0.99 -0.71
C VAL A 96 5.79 0.01 -1.71
N ILE A 97 6.30 -0.46 -2.85
CA ILE A 97 6.77 0.34 -3.97
C ILE A 97 5.91 -0.01 -5.18
N LEU A 98 5.16 0.96 -5.69
CA LEU A 98 4.25 0.80 -6.83
C LEU A 98 4.78 1.60 -8.02
N CYS A 99 5.07 0.94 -9.14
CA CYS A 99 5.30 1.62 -10.42
C CYS A 99 4.02 1.59 -11.27
N TYR A 100 3.55 2.77 -11.71
CA TYR A 100 2.30 2.94 -12.44
C TYR A 100 2.45 3.82 -13.67
N GLY A 101 1.78 3.47 -14.76
CA GLY A 101 1.81 4.23 -16.02
C GLY A 101 1.41 3.39 -17.22
N GLN A 102 1.29 4.02 -18.38
CA GLN A 102 0.99 3.34 -19.64
C GLN A 102 2.07 2.32 -20.03
N THR A 103 1.73 1.38 -20.89
CA THR A 103 2.73 0.53 -21.56
C THR A 103 3.77 1.40 -22.30
N GLY A 104 5.05 1.01 -22.18
CA GLY A 104 6.18 1.76 -22.74
C GLY A 104 6.64 2.98 -21.93
N SER A 105 6.02 3.33 -20.80
CA SER A 105 6.45 4.49 -19.99
C SER A 105 7.67 4.25 -19.08
N GLY A 106 8.24 3.04 -19.07
CA GLY A 106 9.43 2.70 -18.30
C GLY A 106 9.20 2.19 -16.88
N LYS A 107 7.99 1.67 -16.57
CA LYS A 107 7.68 1.02 -15.27
C LYS A 107 8.67 -0.10 -14.93
N THR A 108 8.76 -1.10 -15.80
CA THR A 108 9.67 -2.26 -15.62
C THR A 108 11.14 -1.83 -15.56
N PHE A 109 11.56 -0.85 -16.39
CA PHE A 109 12.91 -0.29 -16.30
C PHE A 109 13.20 0.35 -14.94
N THR A 110 12.19 0.99 -14.35
CA THR A 110 12.30 1.65 -13.04
C THR A 110 12.37 0.64 -11.92
N ILE A 111 11.44 -0.33 -11.88
CA ILE A 111 11.36 -1.30 -10.80
C ILE A 111 12.60 -2.22 -10.81
N THR A 112 13.08 -2.66 -11.98
CA THR A 112 14.29 -3.48 -12.08
C THR A 112 15.53 -2.76 -11.55
N GLY A 113 15.70 -1.48 -11.88
CA GLY A 113 16.78 -0.70 -11.29
C GLY A 113 16.64 -0.52 -9.79
N ILE A 114 15.41 -0.35 -9.27
CA ILE A 114 15.17 -0.28 -7.83
C ILE A 114 15.54 -1.60 -7.15
N GLU A 115 15.14 -2.74 -7.72
CA GLU A 115 15.44 -4.07 -7.19
C GLU A 115 16.96 -4.32 -7.11
N GLU A 116 17.71 -3.90 -8.12
CA GLU A 116 19.18 -3.98 -8.15
C GLU A 116 19.83 -3.25 -6.97
N TYR A 117 19.50 -1.98 -6.79
CA TYR A 117 20.06 -1.19 -5.70
C TYR A 117 19.52 -1.61 -4.33
N LEU A 118 18.24 -2.01 -4.25
CA LEU A 118 17.61 -2.46 -3.02
C LEU A 118 18.28 -3.72 -2.48
N ALA A 119 18.58 -4.69 -3.34
CA ALA A 119 19.21 -5.92 -2.89
C ALA A 119 20.57 -5.66 -2.24
N VAL A 120 21.41 -4.82 -2.83
CA VAL A 120 22.72 -4.49 -2.28
C VAL A 120 22.59 -3.67 -0.98
N ASP A 121 21.75 -2.64 -0.97
CA ASP A 121 21.62 -1.76 0.20
C ASP A 121 20.92 -2.46 1.39
N LEU A 122 20.00 -3.40 1.13
CA LEU A 122 19.34 -4.20 2.16
C LEU A 122 20.37 -4.96 3.00
N PHE A 123 21.24 -5.74 2.35
CA PHE A 123 22.26 -6.50 3.05
C PHE A 123 23.28 -5.59 3.74
N LYS A 124 23.69 -4.49 3.09
CA LYS A 124 24.59 -3.50 3.69
C LYS A 124 24.01 -2.85 4.94
N LYS A 125 22.75 -2.44 4.93
CA LYS A 125 22.07 -1.84 6.09
C LYS A 125 21.82 -2.87 7.18
N MET A 126 21.47 -4.09 6.81
CA MET A 126 21.34 -5.21 7.74
C MET A 126 22.66 -5.47 8.47
N ASP A 127 23.79 -5.58 7.76
CA ASP A 127 25.11 -5.80 8.37
C ASP A 127 25.50 -4.67 9.33
N ARG A 128 25.19 -3.41 8.98
CA ARG A 128 25.39 -2.26 9.88
C ARG A 128 24.59 -2.41 11.16
N ILE A 129 23.29 -2.72 11.07
CA ILE A 129 22.43 -2.92 12.25
C ILE A 129 22.94 -4.06 13.13
N ILE A 130 23.35 -5.17 12.50
CA ILE A 130 23.90 -6.33 13.20
C ILE A 130 25.16 -5.95 13.99
N ASN A 131 26.07 -5.18 13.39
CA ASN A 131 27.30 -4.75 14.03
C ASN A 131 27.05 -3.69 15.11
N ASP A 132 26.26 -2.66 14.81
CA ASP A 132 25.97 -1.55 15.72
C ASP A 132 25.25 -2.02 16.99
N MET A 133 24.34 -2.99 16.86
CA MET A 133 23.62 -3.58 17.99
C MET A 133 24.28 -4.85 18.56
N GLN A 134 25.46 -5.24 18.05
CA GLN A 134 26.20 -6.44 18.45
C GLN A 134 25.34 -7.73 18.42
N LEU A 135 24.41 -7.84 17.46
CA LEU A 135 23.47 -8.98 17.41
C LEU A 135 24.16 -10.32 17.17
N ASN A 136 25.38 -10.31 16.62
CA ASN A 136 26.21 -11.50 16.41
C ASN A 136 26.59 -12.22 17.72
N THR A 137 26.53 -11.54 18.87
CA THR A 137 26.83 -12.17 20.17
C THR A 137 25.63 -12.88 20.78
N LEU A 138 24.45 -12.78 20.16
CA LEU A 138 23.23 -13.39 20.64
C LEU A 138 23.06 -14.78 20.02
N GLU A 139 22.63 -15.76 20.83
CA GLU A 139 22.20 -17.05 20.29
C GLU A 139 21.00 -16.84 19.37
N THR A 140 21.18 -17.11 18.08
CA THR A 140 20.16 -16.93 17.04
C THR A 140 19.92 -18.24 16.32
N TYR A 141 18.70 -18.42 15.80
CA TYR A 141 18.41 -19.52 14.90
C TYR A 141 19.32 -19.42 13.66
N ASN A 142 20.00 -20.51 13.30
CA ASN A 142 20.99 -20.56 12.22
C ASN A 142 22.18 -19.56 12.32
N ASN A 143 22.48 -19.04 13.52
CA ASN A 143 23.52 -18.00 13.73
C ASN A 143 23.34 -16.73 12.87
N ARG A 144 22.09 -16.36 12.56
CA ARG A 144 21.78 -15.17 11.76
C ARG A 144 20.66 -14.37 12.39
N PRO A 145 20.88 -13.09 12.76
CA PRO A 145 19.85 -12.23 13.34
C PRO A 145 18.63 -11.96 12.45
N PHE A 146 18.81 -12.06 11.14
CA PHE A 146 17.76 -11.87 10.14
C PHE A 146 17.82 -12.96 9.07
N GLU A 147 16.66 -13.48 8.69
CA GLU A 147 16.48 -14.36 7.53
C GLU A 147 15.75 -13.61 6.41
N ILE A 148 16.36 -13.55 5.23
CA ILE A 148 15.78 -12.89 4.05
C ILE A 148 15.22 -13.96 3.13
N LYS A 149 13.92 -13.86 2.84
CA LYS A 149 13.22 -14.74 1.91
C LYS A 149 12.65 -13.94 0.75
N VAL A 150 12.76 -14.47 -0.45
CA VAL A 150 12.19 -13.87 -1.65
C VAL A 150 11.13 -14.79 -2.25
N SER A 151 10.04 -14.18 -2.70
CA SER A 151 9.08 -14.81 -3.61
C SER A 151 8.73 -13.85 -4.74
N PHE A 152 8.40 -14.40 -5.90
CA PHE A 152 8.04 -13.60 -7.07
C PHE A 152 6.83 -14.23 -7.72
N PHE A 153 5.75 -13.47 -7.87
CA PHE A 153 4.52 -13.93 -8.48
C PHE A 153 3.88 -12.85 -9.36
N GLU A 154 2.97 -13.27 -10.23
CA GLU A 154 2.18 -12.37 -11.06
C GLU A 154 0.68 -12.51 -10.80
N ILE A 155 -0.05 -11.41 -10.92
CA ILE A 155 -1.51 -11.35 -10.85
C ILE A 155 -2.03 -11.05 -12.25
N LEU A 156 -2.76 -12.01 -12.81
CA LEU A 156 -3.44 -11.89 -14.09
C LEU A 156 -4.95 -11.96 -13.87
N GLY A 157 -5.60 -10.81 -13.97
CA GLY A 157 -7.03 -10.66 -13.67
C GLY A 157 -7.34 -11.03 -12.21
N ASN A 158 -8.00 -12.18 -12.03
CA ASN A 158 -8.37 -12.71 -10.71
C ASN A 158 -7.54 -13.92 -10.25
N ARG A 159 -6.58 -14.37 -11.06
CA ARG A 159 -5.68 -15.50 -10.75
C ARG A 159 -4.28 -15.00 -10.45
N CYS A 160 -3.56 -15.75 -9.63
CA CYS A 160 -2.20 -15.42 -9.20
C CYS A 160 -1.32 -16.64 -9.47
N TYR A 161 -0.10 -16.41 -9.96
CA TYR A 161 0.81 -17.48 -10.37
C TYR A 161 2.23 -17.23 -9.85
N ASP A 162 2.88 -18.27 -9.33
CA ASP A 162 4.23 -18.19 -8.82
C ASP A 162 5.28 -18.21 -9.93
N LEU A 163 6.02 -17.12 -10.11
CA LEU A 163 7.05 -17.01 -11.15
C LEU A 163 8.32 -17.78 -10.82
N LEU A 164 8.54 -18.20 -9.58
CA LEU A 164 9.70 -19.01 -9.18
C LEU A 164 9.40 -20.50 -9.12
N ASN A 165 8.11 -20.87 -9.13
CA ASN A 165 7.66 -22.27 -9.08
C ASN A 165 6.78 -22.64 -10.28
N ASN A 166 7.35 -22.61 -11.49
CA ASN A 166 6.70 -23.07 -12.73
C ASN A 166 5.29 -22.50 -13.00
N LYS A 167 4.96 -21.32 -12.47
CA LYS A 167 3.62 -20.69 -12.57
C LYS A 167 2.51 -21.52 -11.93
N GLU A 168 2.80 -22.23 -10.85
CA GLU A 168 1.78 -22.84 -10.00
C GLU A 168 0.80 -21.77 -9.47
N GLU A 169 -0.47 -22.13 -9.37
CA GLU A 169 -1.51 -21.20 -8.91
C GLU A 169 -1.40 -20.97 -7.39
N ILE A 170 -1.43 -19.69 -7.00
CA ILE A 170 -1.34 -19.27 -5.61
C ILE A 170 -2.58 -18.51 -5.17
N PHE A 171 -2.84 -18.50 -3.86
CA PHE A 171 -4.04 -17.90 -3.29
C PHE A 171 -3.72 -16.83 -2.25
N ILE A 172 -4.16 -15.61 -2.51
CA ILE A 172 -4.09 -14.49 -1.56
C ILE A 172 -5.28 -14.59 -0.60
N LEU A 173 -4.99 -14.79 0.68
CA LEU A 173 -5.95 -15.08 1.75
C LEU A 173 -5.74 -14.15 2.95
N GLU A 174 -6.79 -13.96 3.74
CA GLU A 174 -6.76 -13.19 4.98
C GLU A 174 -6.69 -14.12 6.19
N ASP A 175 -5.69 -13.94 7.06
CA ASP A 175 -5.51 -14.78 8.25
C ASP A 175 -6.51 -14.43 9.37
N LYS A 176 -6.34 -15.06 10.55
CA LYS A 176 -7.17 -14.81 11.75
C LYS A 176 -6.94 -13.44 12.40
N PHE A 177 -5.90 -12.72 12.01
CA PHE A 177 -5.53 -11.39 12.49
C PHE A 177 -5.75 -10.28 11.47
N ARG A 178 -6.31 -10.62 10.30
CA ARG A 178 -6.54 -9.74 9.15
C ARG A 178 -5.27 -9.41 8.34
N ASN A 179 -4.17 -10.11 8.61
CA ASN A 179 -2.97 -10.01 7.79
C ASN A 179 -3.18 -10.76 6.47
N MET A 180 -2.60 -10.24 5.40
CA MET A 180 -2.62 -10.91 4.11
C MET A 180 -1.55 -11.99 4.07
N THR A 181 -1.92 -13.19 3.62
CA THR A 181 -1.04 -14.35 3.47
C THR A 181 -1.20 -14.93 2.08
N ILE A 182 -0.11 -15.46 1.52
CA ILE A 182 -0.11 -16.04 0.19
C ILE A 182 0.10 -17.55 0.35
N LYS A 183 -0.96 -18.32 0.08
CA LYS A 183 -0.91 -19.78 0.18
C LYS A 183 -0.43 -20.36 -1.14
N GLY A 184 0.54 -21.27 -1.06
CA GLY A 184 1.11 -21.99 -2.20
C GLY A 184 2.30 -21.29 -2.87
N VAL A 185 2.68 -20.09 -2.40
CA VAL A 185 3.88 -19.42 -2.90
C VAL A 185 5.13 -20.10 -2.34
N GLN A 186 6.14 -20.25 -3.18
CA GLN A 186 7.46 -20.72 -2.80
C GLN A 186 8.32 -19.53 -2.36
N GLU A 187 8.87 -19.62 -1.15
CA GLU A 187 9.84 -18.67 -0.61
C GLU A 187 11.24 -19.28 -0.72
N PHE A 188 12.21 -18.50 -1.18
CA PHE A 188 13.60 -18.90 -1.30
C PHE A 188 14.49 -18.09 -0.35
N ASP A 189 15.31 -18.78 0.43
CA ASP A 189 16.27 -18.16 1.35
C ASP A 189 17.40 -17.48 0.57
N CYS A 190 17.67 -16.22 0.90
CA CYS A 190 18.73 -15.41 0.30
C CYS A 190 19.80 -15.13 1.36
N LEU A 191 21.01 -15.64 1.14
CA LEU A 191 22.11 -15.47 2.10
C LEU A 191 22.96 -14.23 1.78
N THR A 192 22.91 -13.78 0.53
CA THR A 192 23.68 -12.65 0.00
C THR A 192 22.81 -11.77 -0.90
N SER A 193 23.28 -10.56 -1.20
CA SER A 193 22.64 -9.69 -2.20
C SER A 193 22.59 -10.35 -3.58
N ASP A 194 23.62 -11.13 -3.93
CA ASP A 194 23.70 -11.81 -5.23
C ASP A 194 22.66 -12.94 -5.36
N ASP A 195 22.39 -13.67 -4.27
CA ASP A 195 21.31 -14.67 -4.22
C ASP A 195 19.95 -14.00 -4.47
N LEU A 196 19.70 -12.88 -3.79
CA LEU A 196 18.46 -12.13 -3.94
C LEU A 196 18.29 -11.65 -5.39
N LEU A 197 19.33 -11.04 -5.97
CA LEU A 197 19.32 -10.59 -7.36
C LEU A 197 19.14 -11.74 -8.35
N LYS A 198 19.76 -12.89 -8.08
CA LYS A 198 19.60 -14.09 -8.90
C LYS A 198 18.13 -14.52 -8.97
N TYR A 199 17.43 -14.63 -7.83
CA TYR A 199 16.02 -15.03 -7.82
C TYR A 199 15.11 -13.99 -8.46
N ILE A 200 15.38 -12.70 -8.27
CA ILE A 200 14.67 -11.62 -8.95
C ILE A 200 14.82 -11.76 -10.47
N ASN A 201 16.05 -11.96 -10.96
CA ASN A 201 16.33 -12.15 -12.38
C ASN A 201 15.66 -13.41 -12.97
N ILE A 202 15.63 -14.51 -12.22
CA ILE A 202 14.88 -15.72 -12.60
C ILE A 202 13.39 -15.39 -12.77
N GLY A 203 12.76 -14.74 -11.78
CA GLY A 203 11.35 -14.36 -11.88
C GLY A 203 11.05 -13.46 -13.08
N PHE A 204 11.92 -12.48 -13.37
CA PHE A 204 11.79 -11.67 -14.60
C PHE A 204 11.93 -12.48 -15.88
N SER A 205 12.88 -13.41 -15.93
CA SER A 205 13.05 -14.27 -17.10
C SER A 205 11.79 -15.10 -17.39
N HIS A 206 11.16 -15.67 -16.35
CA HIS A 206 9.93 -16.45 -16.47
C HIS A 206 8.71 -15.58 -16.82
N ARG A 207 8.71 -14.30 -16.43
CA ARG A 207 7.73 -13.32 -16.91
C ARG A 207 7.93 -13.02 -18.39
N LYS A 208 9.18 -12.83 -18.85
CA LYS A 208 9.52 -12.50 -20.25
C LYS A 208 9.28 -13.64 -21.23
N THR A 209 9.64 -14.88 -20.90
CA THR A 209 9.56 -16.03 -21.84
C THR A 209 8.13 -16.40 -22.28
N HIS A 210 7.09 -15.89 -21.59
CA HIS A 210 5.69 -16.02 -22.01
C HIS A 210 5.19 -14.88 -22.90
N ALA A 211 6.01 -13.87 -23.17
CA ALA A 211 5.71 -12.89 -24.20
C ALA A 211 5.98 -13.53 -25.57
N THR A 212 4.99 -14.23 -26.13
CA THR A 212 5.08 -14.65 -27.54
C THR A 212 5.12 -13.38 -28.40
N LEU A 213 5.79 -13.40 -29.57
CA LEU A 213 5.89 -12.26 -30.50
C LEU A 213 4.55 -11.60 -30.87
N LYS A 214 3.42 -12.30 -30.62
CA LYS A 214 2.06 -11.76 -30.74
C LYS A 214 1.48 -11.22 -29.43
N ASN A 215 1.86 -11.71 -28.25
CA ASN A 215 1.31 -11.36 -26.94
C ASN A 215 2.40 -10.77 -26.03
N ASP A 216 2.48 -9.44 -25.92
CA ASP A 216 3.24 -8.84 -24.82
C ASP A 216 2.46 -9.01 -23.51
N THR A 217 2.54 -10.20 -22.92
CA THR A 217 1.89 -10.54 -21.65
C THR A 217 2.48 -9.74 -20.48
N SER A 218 3.72 -9.25 -20.62
CA SER A 218 4.42 -8.53 -19.56
C SER A 218 3.79 -7.19 -19.20
N SER A 219 3.13 -6.53 -20.15
CA SER A 219 2.37 -5.29 -19.92
C SER A 219 0.99 -5.51 -19.31
N ARG A 220 0.54 -6.77 -19.18
CA ARG A 220 -0.84 -7.13 -18.88
C ARG A 220 -1.05 -7.87 -17.57
N SER A 221 0.01 -8.41 -16.97
CA SER A 221 0.00 -8.88 -15.59
C SER A 221 0.64 -7.87 -14.66
N HIS A 222 0.19 -7.83 -13.40
CA HIS A 222 0.90 -7.13 -12.34
C HIS A 222 1.95 -8.07 -11.79
N ALA A 223 3.21 -7.67 -11.75
CA ALA A 223 4.29 -8.48 -11.19
C ALA A 223 4.67 -7.98 -9.80
N ILE A 224 4.83 -8.92 -8.87
CA ILE A 224 5.12 -8.61 -7.47
C ILE A 224 6.32 -9.43 -7.02
N CYS A 225 7.40 -8.74 -6.72
CA CYS A 225 8.50 -9.29 -5.94
C CYS A 225 8.24 -8.98 -4.46
N GLN A 226 8.16 -10.03 -3.64
CA GLN A 226 8.03 -9.93 -2.21
C GLN A 226 9.36 -10.32 -1.57
N ILE A 227 9.90 -9.41 -0.75
CA ILE A 227 11.03 -9.69 0.13
C ILE A 227 10.51 -9.70 1.55
N ARG A 228 10.66 -10.83 2.22
CA ARG A 228 10.27 -11.05 3.62
C ARG A 228 11.52 -11.10 4.49
N ILE A 229 11.52 -10.32 5.55
CA ILE A 229 12.62 -10.16 6.49
C ILE A 229 12.13 -10.69 7.83
N HIS A 230 12.57 -11.88 8.20
CA HIS A 230 12.26 -12.50 9.47
C HIS A 230 13.35 -12.16 10.50
N ASN A 231 12.97 -11.65 11.67
CA ASN A 231 13.90 -11.35 12.76
C ASN A 231 13.97 -12.56 13.71
N THR A 232 15.14 -13.21 13.78
CA THR A 232 15.34 -14.42 14.60
C THR A 232 15.76 -14.09 16.03
N VAL A 233 16.23 -12.86 16.29
CA VAL A 233 16.61 -12.39 17.64
C VAL A 233 15.36 -12.14 18.47
N ILE A 234 14.38 -11.45 17.88
CA ILE A 234 13.13 -11.09 18.52
C ILE A 234 12.02 -11.91 17.88
N ASN A 235 11.84 -13.15 18.37
CA ASN A 235 10.79 -14.04 17.87
C ASN A 235 9.40 -13.38 17.81
N GLN A 236 9.12 -12.47 18.75
CA GLN A 236 7.85 -11.73 18.88
C GLN A 236 7.64 -10.63 17.82
N ALA A 237 8.69 -10.24 17.09
CA ALA A 237 8.60 -9.19 16.08
C ALA A 237 7.82 -9.68 14.86
N ASN A 238 7.04 -8.78 14.26
CA ASN A 238 6.45 -9.06 12.96
C ASN A 238 7.56 -9.10 11.91
N ASP A 239 7.35 -9.92 10.87
CA ASP A 239 8.24 -9.91 9.73
C ASP A 239 8.13 -8.58 8.97
N GLY A 240 9.28 -8.05 8.60
CA GLY A 240 9.39 -6.99 7.61
C GLY A 240 8.96 -7.52 6.25
N ILE A 241 8.16 -6.75 5.51
CA ILE A 241 7.81 -7.14 4.14
C ILE A 241 8.05 -5.95 3.23
N ILE A 242 8.70 -6.17 2.11
CA ILE A 242 8.84 -5.22 1.00
C ILE A 242 8.12 -5.81 -0.20
N TYR A 243 7.11 -5.10 -0.71
CA TYR A 243 6.49 -5.39 -2.00
C TYR A 243 7.03 -4.43 -3.05
N LEU A 244 7.67 -4.98 -4.08
CA LEU A 244 8.03 -4.27 -5.30
C LEU A 244 7.04 -4.67 -6.38
N VAL A 245 6.21 -3.71 -6.80
CA VAL A 245 5.06 -3.97 -7.68
C VAL A 245 5.23 -3.22 -8.99
N ASP A 246 5.32 -3.98 -10.07
CA ASP A 246 5.20 -3.50 -11.44
C ASP A 246 3.75 -3.67 -11.89
N LEU A 247 2.98 -2.58 -11.90
CA LEU A 247 1.59 -2.65 -12.32
C LEU A 247 1.48 -2.80 -13.84
N ALA A 248 0.44 -3.49 -14.29
CA ALA A 248 0.08 -3.56 -15.70
C ALA A 248 -0.18 -2.15 -16.29
N GLY A 249 -0.04 -2.04 -17.61
CA GLY A 249 -0.26 -0.81 -18.36
C GLY A 249 -1.66 -0.21 -18.15
N SER A 250 -1.72 1.12 -18.03
CA SER A 250 -2.98 1.87 -17.83
C SER A 250 -3.64 2.35 -19.12
N GLU A 251 -3.20 1.87 -20.28
CA GLU A 251 -3.72 2.26 -21.60
C GLU A 251 -5.22 1.93 -21.81
N ARG A 252 -5.86 2.70 -22.69
CA ARG A 252 -7.30 2.63 -22.95
C ARG A 252 -7.63 1.68 -24.11
N HIS A 253 -8.83 1.13 -24.07
CA HIS A 253 -9.46 0.31 -25.13
C HIS A 253 -9.54 1.00 -26.52
N ALA A 254 -9.33 2.32 -26.62
CA ALA A 254 -9.40 3.03 -27.90
C ALA A 254 -8.27 2.65 -28.87
N ASP A 255 -7.14 2.19 -28.34
CA ASP A 255 -5.97 1.73 -29.11
C ASP A 255 -6.15 0.28 -29.61
N SER A 256 -7.32 -0.30 -29.37
CA SER A 256 -7.59 -1.74 -29.37
C SER A 256 -8.53 -2.17 -30.51
N LYS A 257 -8.60 -1.40 -31.61
CA LYS A 257 -9.50 -1.63 -32.76
C LYS A 257 -9.31 -3.00 -33.46
N PHE A 258 -8.26 -3.75 -33.13
CA PHE A 258 -7.94 -5.07 -33.69
C PHE A 258 -7.76 -6.16 -32.62
N HIS A 259 -8.45 -6.08 -31.48
CA HIS A 259 -8.31 -7.09 -30.42
C HIS A 259 -9.38 -8.18 -30.47
N ASP A 260 -8.92 -9.43 -30.33
CA ASP A 260 -9.77 -10.60 -30.14
C ASP A 260 -10.58 -10.51 -28.84
N LYS A 261 -11.69 -11.25 -28.75
CA LYS A 261 -12.60 -11.26 -27.58
C LYS A 261 -11.89 -11.55 -26.25
N GLU A 262 -10.87 -12.42 -26.26
CA GLU A 262 -10.07 -12.74 -25.07
C GLU A 262 -9.23 -11.55 -24.60
N ARG A 263 -8.62 -10.81 -25.54
CA ARG A 263 -7.85 -9.60 -25.25
C ARG A 263 -8.72 -8.50 -24.68
N LEU A 264 -9.93 -8.34 -25.20
CA LEU A 264 -10.89 -7.38 -24.65
C LEU A 264 -11.26 -7.70 -23.20
N LYS A 265 -11.38 -9.00 -22.87
CA LYS A 265 -11.65 -9.43 -21.49
C LYS A 265 -10.47 -9.12 -20.56
N GLU A 266 -9.26 -9.41 -21.00
CA GLU A 266 -8.01 -9.12 -20.28
C GLU A 266 -7.85 -7.61 -20.02
N THR A 267 -7.99 -6.77 -21.04
CA THR A 267 -7.90 -5.29 -20.90
C THR A 267 -8.95 -4.75 -19.93
N LYS A 268 -10.15 -5.34 -19.92
CA LYS A 268 -11.20 -4.99 -18.96
C LYS A 268 -10.81 -5.37 -17.53
N GLU A 269 -10.21 -6.53 -17.32
CA GLU A 269 -9.77 -7.00 -16.01
C GLU A 269 -8.62 -6.14 -15.47
N ILE A 270 -7.64 -5.78 -16.30
CA ILE A 270 -6.54 -4.85 -15.94
C ILE A 270 -7.11 -3.51 -15.50
N ASN A 271 -7.95 -2.89 -16.33
CA ASN A 271 -8.54 -1.59 -16.01
C ASN A 271 -9.44 -1.65 -14.76
N SER A 272 -10.16 -2.75 -14.54
CA SER A 272 -10.95 -2.97 -13.33
C SER A 272 -10.06 -3.03 -12.08
N SER A 273 -8.92 -3.70 -12.15
CA SER A 273 -7.97 -3.79 -11.03
C SER A 273 -7.36 -2.42 -10.69
N LEU A 274 -6.95 -1.65 -11.70
CA LEU A 274 -6.39 -0.29 -11.52
C LEU A 274 -7.44 0.72 -11.03
N LEU A 275 -8.70 0.61 -11.51
CA LEU A 275 -9.80 1.41 -11.01
C LEU A 275 -10.11 1.07 -9.55
N THR A 276 -10.10 -0.21 -9.18
CA THR A 276 -10.31 -0.61 -7.78
C THR A 276 -9.21 -0.06 -6.88
N LEU A 277 -7.95 -0.08 -7.35
CA LEU A 277 -6.82 0.53 -6.64
C LEU A 277 -7.03 2.03 -6.43
N LYS A 278 -7.52 2.74 -7.47
CA LYS A 278 -7.91 4.16 -7.39
C LYS A 278 -8.91 4.40 -6.26
N GLU A 279 -9.98 3.62 -6.27
CA GLU A 279 -11.07 3.77 -5.33
C GLU A 279 -10.62 3.43 -3.91
N CYS A 280 -9.70 2.48 -3.74
CA CYS A 280 -9.10 2.17 -2.45
C CYS A 280 -8.33 3.35 -1.87
N ILE A 281 -7.48 3.99 -2.69
CA ILE A 281 -6.69 5.15 -2.25
C ILE A 281 -7.60 6.34 -1.99
N ARG A 282 -8.54 6.64 -2.90
CA ARG A 282 -9.51 7.74 -2.72
C ARG A 282 -10.39 7.55 -1.48
N ALA A 283 -10.87 6.34 -1.24
CA ALA A 283 -11.69 6.05 -0.07
C ALA A 283 -10.88 6.20 1.24
N ARG A 284 -9.61 5.80 1.22
CA ARG A 284 -8.65 6.04 2.31
C ARG A 284 -8.40 7.54 2.54
N THR A 285 -8.22 8.33 1.48
CA THR A 285 -8.12 9.79 1.58
C THR A 285 -9.34 10.37 2.32
N LEU A 286 -10.54 9.98 1.90
CA LEU A 286 -11.77 10.50 2.49
C LEU A 286 -11.98 10.05 3.95
N SER A 287 -11.52 8.85 4.33
CA SER A 287 -11.61 8.40 5.73
C SER A 287 -10.71 9.23 6.65
N THR A 288 -9.51 9.61 6.20
CA THR A 288 -8.58 10.47 6.97
C THR A 288 -9.06 11.92 7.10
N MET A 289 -9.84 12.42 6.13
CA MET A 289 -10.42 13.77 6.16
C MET A 289 -11.44 13.96 7.30
N GLY A 290 -11.78 12.92 8.07
CA GLY A 290 -12.58 13.03 9.29
C GLY A 290 -14.07 13.23 9.03
N LEU A 291 -14.51 12.85 7.82
CA LEU A 291 -15.91 12.52 7.58
C LEU A 291 -16.21 11.29 8.46
N ARG A 292 -17.00 11.48 9.53
CA ARG A 292 -17.42 10.41 10.45
C ARG A 292 -18.40 9.41 9.82
N LYS A 293 -18.26 9.14 8.52
CA LYS A 293 -19.04 8.18 7.75
C LYS A 293 -18.09 7.03 7.44
N HIS A 294 -18.45 5.81 7.85
CA HIS A 294 -17.72 4.62 7.44
C HIS A 294 -17.75 4.52 5.90
N ILE A 295 -16.59 4.67 5.27
CA ILE A 295 -16.45 4.55 3.82
C ILE A 295 -16.05 3.10 3.54
N HIS A 296 -16.96 2.34 2.92
CA HIS A 296 -16.63 0.98 2.50
C HIS A 296 -15.55 1.02 1.41
N ILE A 297 -14.40 0.42 1.71
CA ILE A 297 -13.30 0.29 0.76
C ILE A 297 -13.38 -1.08 0.07
N PRO A 298 -13.51 -1.17 -1.27
CA PRO A 298 -13.77 -2.41 -1.98
C PRO A 298 -12.52 -3.26 -2.24
N PHE A 299 -11.76 -3.59 -1.18
CA PHE A 299 -10.49 -4.35 -1.29
C PHE A 299 -10.62 -5.67 -2.04
N ARG A 300 -11.79 -6.33 -1.94
CA ARG A 300 -12.05 -7.66 -2.51
C ARG A 300 -12.39 -7.67 -3.99
N ASN A 301 -12.59 -6.50 -4.60
CA ASN A 301 -12.96 -6.42 -6.01
C ASN A 301 -11.79 -6.77 -6.94
N SER A 302 -10.55 -6.72 -6.44
CA SER A 302 -9.36 -7.17 -7.17
C SER A 302 -8.36 -7.85 -6.23
N LYS A 303 -7.58 -8.79 -6.78
CA LYS A 303 -6.51 -9.47 -6.05
C LYS A 303 -5.39 -8.52 -5.64
N ILE A 304 -5.05 -7.53 -6.46
CA ILE A 304 -4.03 -6.52 -6.11
C ILE A 304 -4.46 -5.68 -4.91
N THR A 305 -5.73 -5.25 -4.85
CA THR A 305 -6.26 -4.48 -3.72
C THR A 305 -6.51 -5.34 -2.49
N THR A 306 -6.67 -6.66 -2.67
CA THR A 306 -6.69 -7.60 -1.56
C THR A 306 -5.30 -7.75 -0.96
N LEU A 307 -4.27 -7.92 -1.80
CA LEU A 307 -2.86 -7.98 -1.36
C LEU A 307 -2.46 -6.70 -0.62
N LEU A 308 -2.75 -5.55 -1.21
CA LEU A 308 -2.41 -4.22 -0.68
C LEU A 308 -3.42 -3.71 0.35
N LYS A 309 -4.30 -4.56 0.88
CA LYS A 309 -5.30 -4.16 1.87
C LYS A 309 -4.65 -3.51 3.09
N GLU A 310 -3.56 -4.10 3.60
CA GLU A 310 -2.81 -3.58 4.75
C GLU A 310 -2.25 -2.17 4.49
N THR A 311 -1.95 -1.85 3.24
CA THR A 311 -1.45 -0.56 2.79
C THR A 311 -2.52 0.52 2.82
N PHE A 312 -3.79 0.15 2.66
CA PHE A 312 -4.88 1.11 2.48
C PHE A 312 -5.89 1.16 3.64
N ASP A 313 -5.99 0.12 4.46
CA ASP A 313 -6.94 -0.01 5.58
C ASP A 313 -6.36 0.55 6.89
N ILE A 314 -6.21 1.87 6.98
CA ILE A 314 -5.62 2.58 8.14
C ILE A 314 -6.26 2.19 9.48
N GLU A 315 -7.58 1.96 9.50
CA GLU A 315 -8.31 1.65 10.74
C GLU A 315 -8.03 0.25 11.28
N SER A 316 -7.62 -0.67 10.41
CA SER A 316 -7.41 -2.08 10.74
C SER A 316 -5.96 -2.51 10.66
N CYS A 317 -5.04 -1.60 10.29
CA CYS A 317 -3.61 -1.88 10.18
C CYS A 317 -3.08 -2.50 11.48
N THR A 318 -2.48 -3.67 11.34
CA THR A 318 -1.85 -4.45 12.42
C THR A 318 -0.36 -4.13 12.57
N ARG A 319 0.24 -3.47 11.57
CA ARG A 319 1.65 -3.09 11.52
C ARG A 319 1.86 -1.74 10.82
N PRO A 320 2.99 -1.04 11.08
CA PRO A 320 3.36 0.17 10.35
C PRO A 320 3.49 -0.12 8.86
N CYS A 321 3.07 0.82 8.01
CA CYS A 321 3.18 0.71 6.56
C CYS A 321 3.69 2.02 5.95
N THR A 322 4.49 1.93 4.89
CA THR A 322 4.93 3.07 4.08
C THR A 322 4.81 2.71 2.60
N THR A 323 4.19 3.61 1.84
CA THR A 323 3.88 3.40 0.42
C THR A 323 4.63 4.42 -0.44
N ILE A 324 5.30 3.94 -1.47
CA ILE A 324 5.92 4.74 -2.50
C ILE A 324 5.17 4.50 -3.80
N PHE A 325 4.69 5.57 -4.41
CA PHE A 325 4.00 5.53 -5.68
C PHE A 325 4.82 6.28 -6.74
N ILE A 326 5.36 5.56 -7.72
CA ILE A 326 6.14 6.14 -8.83
C ILE A 326 5.27 6.13 -10.09
N ALA A 327 4.91 7.32 -10.54
CA ALA A 327 4.17 7.53 -11.77
C ALA A 327 5.15 7.66 -12.95
N ASN A 328 5.22 6.64 -13.80
CA ASN A 328 6.03 6.60 -15.00
C ASN A 328 5.26 7.13 -16.20
N VAL A 329 5.78 8.16 -16.86
CA VAL A 329 5.11 8.83 -17.98
C VAL A 329 6.02 9.02 -19.18
N SER A 330 5.41 9.09 -20.37
CA SER A 330 6.07 9.45 -21.63
C SER A 330 6.01 10.96 -21.84
N SER A 331 7.13 11.57 -22.26
CA SER A 331 7.11 12.96 -22.71
C SER A 331 6.54 13.11 -24.13
N ASN A 332 6.42 12.03 -24.91
CA ASN A 332 5.97 12.07 -26.31
C ASN A 332 4.56 12.68 -26.46
N CYS A 333 4.40 13.56 -27.45
CA CYS A 333 3.13 14.20 -27.78
C CYS A 333 1.99 13.23 -28.13
N ILE A 334 2.32 12.09 -28.75
CA ILE A 334 1.33 11.04 -29.08
C ILE A 334 0.71 10.45 -27.80
N ASP A 335 1.51 10.36 -26.74
CA ASP A 335 1.14 9.80 -25.45
C ASP A 335 0.45 10.82 -24.52
N TYR A 336 0.29 12.08 -24.94
CA TYR A 336 -0.21 13.18 -24.09
C TYR A 336 -1.45 12.80 -23.27
N SER A 337 -2.45 12.18 -23.90
CA SER A 337 -3.70 11.77 -23.24
C SER A 337 -3.45 10.78 -22.10
N HIS A 338 -2.59 9.79 -22.34
CA HIS A 338 -2.23 8.76 -21.36
C HIS A 338 -1.38 9.37 -20.23
N THR A 339 -0.36 10.16 -20.57
CA THR A 339 0.46 10.91 -19.61
C THR A 339 -0.36 11.80 -18.69
N LEU A 340 -1.31 12.57 -19.23
CA LEU A 340 -2.21 13.42 -18.45
C LEU A 340 -3.08 12.60 -17.48
N ASN A 341 -3.58 11.44 -17.92
CA ASN A 341 -4.38 10.57 -17.07
C ASN A 341 -3.54 10.02 -15.90
N THR A 342 -2.31 9.57 -16.17
CA THR A 342 -1.39 9.07 -15.16
C THR A 342 -1.00 10.14 -14.14
N ILE A 343 -0.72 11.37 -14.60
CA ILE A 343 -0.40 12.50 -13.73
C ILE A 343 -1.60 12.91 -12.86
N ARG A 344 -2.80 12.99 -13.45
CA ARG A 344 -4.04 13.27 -12.70
C ARG A 344 -4.34 12.18 -11.69
N TYR A 345 -4.06 10.93 -12.04
CA TYR A 345 -4.20 9.80 -11.13
C TYR A 345 -3.25 9.97 -9.94
N ALA A 346 -1.94 10.10 -10.19
CA ALA A 346 -0.92 10.20 -9.16
C ALA A 346 -1.12 11.43 -8.26
N SER A 347 -1.43 12.60 -8.84
CA SER A 347 -1.69 13.82 -8.07
C SER A 347 -2.91 13.71 -7.16
N SER A 348 -3.94 12.94 -7.54
CA SER A 348 -5.10 12.68 -6.68
C SER A 348 -4.80 11.81 -5.46
N LEU A 349 -3.67 11.09 -5.46
CA LEU A 349 -3.24 10.28 -4.32
C LEU A 349 -2.55 11.13 -3.24
N LYS A 350 -2.19 12.38 -3.55
CA LYS A 350 -1.47 13.27 -2.63
C LYS A 350 -2.42 13.77 -1.55
N VAL A 351 -2.37 13.13 -0.39
CA VAL A 351 -3.18 13.50 0.78
C VAL A 351 -2.28 14.02 1.87
N THR A 352 -2.60 15.19 2.41
CA THR A 352 -1.99 15.69 3.64
C THR A 352 -2.44 14.80 4.79
N GLN A 353 -1.49 14.09 5.43
CA GLN A 353 -1.76 13.39 6.68
C GLN A 353 -2.35 14.36 7.70
N LYS A 354 -3.35 13.92 8.47
CA LYS A 354 -3.58 14.53 9.78
C LYS A 354 -2.45 14.08 10.70
N SER A 355 -1.86 15.05 11.40
CA SER A 355 -0.70 14.96 12.29
C SER A 355 -0.89 14.08 13.54
N SER A 356 -1.79 13.09 13.52
CA SER A 356 -2.12 12.25 14.68
C SER A 356 -2.01 10.75 14.41
N TYR A 357 -1.61 10.33 13.21
CA TYR A 357 -1.37 8.92 12.92
C TYR A 357 0.14 8.66 13.00
N ASP A 358 0.56 8.07 14.12
CA ASP A 358 1.91 7.55 14.29
C ASP A 358 1.90 6.06 13.86
N PRO A 359 2.49 5.72 12.70
CA PRO A 359 2.53 4.34 12.23
C PRO A 359 3.33 3.44 13.17
N LEU A 360 4.19 3.98 14.04
CA LEU A 360 5.00 3.24 15.02
C LEU A 360 4.27 3.07 16.37
N LYS A 361 3.05 3.60 16.54
CA LYS A 361 2.31 3.49 17.80
C LYS A 361 1.85 2.04 18.02
N LYS A 362 2.43 1.38 19.03
CA LYS A 362 1.98 0.06 19.50
C LYS A 362 0.50 0.11 19.91
N LYS A 363 -0.25 -0.95 19.59
CA LYS A 363 -1.63 -1.13 20.08
C LYS A 363 -1.65 -1.11 21.61
N GLU A 364 -2.58 -0.36 22.18
CA GLU A 364 -2.85 -0.38 23.61
C GLU A 364 -3.39 -1.75 24.03
N TYR A 365 -3.02 -2.19 25.23
CA TYR A 365 -3.43 -3.49 25.77
C TYR A 365 -4.95 -3.58 25.95
N ASP A 366 -5.57 -4.60 25.36
CA ASP A 366 -6.97 -4.98 25.57
C ASP A 366 -7.04 -6.46 26.05
N PRO A 367 -7.50 -6.73 27.28
CA PRO A 367 -7.66 -8.07 27.82
C PRO A 367 -8.56 -9.00 26.99
N LYS A 368 -9.36 -8.45 26.06
CA LYS A 368 -10.27 -9.20 25.18
C LYS A 368 -9.74 -9.36 23.75
N ASP A 369 -8.62 -8.72 23.41
CA ASP A 369 -7.98 -8.83 22.10
C ASP A 369 -6.59 -9.48 22.25
N PRO A 370 -6.46 -10.79 21.97
CA PRO A 370 -5.17 -11.49 21.99
C PRO A 370 -4.08 -10.83 21.14
N SER A 371 -4.44 -10.04 20.10
CA SER A 371 -3.44 -9.35 19.27
C SER A 371 -2.72 -8.21 19.99
N SER A 372 -3.20 -7.78 21.16
CA SER A 372 -2.59 -6.74 22.00
C SER A 372 -1.73 -7.29 23.15
N TRP A 373 -1.68 -8.61 23.33
CA TRP A 373 -1.06 -9.22 24.51
C TRP A 373 0.44 -9.42 24.32
N GLU A 374 1.24 -8.74 25.12
CA GLU A 374 2.64 -9.14 25.39
C GLU A 374 2.73 -10.47 26.17
N TYR A 375 3.91 -11.08 26.21
CA TYR A 375 4.17 -12.34 26.92
C TYR A 375 3.61 -12.35 28.37
N LYS A 376 3.83 -11.27 29.13
CA LYS A 376 3.32 -11.17 30.51
C LYS A 376 1.79 -11.33 30.59
N HIS A 377 1.06 -10.79 29.62
CA HIS A 377 -0.39 -10.88 29.57
C HIS A 377 -0.85 -12.26 29.09
N VAL A 378 -0.08 -12.91 28.21
CA VAL A 378 -0.31 -14.30 27.80
C VAL A 378 -0.20 -15.24 29.01
N VAL A 379 0.87 -15.11 29.81
CA VAL A 379 1.06 -15.90 31.04
C VAL A 379 -0.11 -15.71 32.00
N GLN A 380 -0.47 -14.46 32.30
CA GLN A 380 -1.62 -14.14 33.15
C GLN A 380 -2.93 -14.72 32.63
N TRP A 381 -3.14 -14.67 31.32
CA TRP A 381 -4.33 -15.25 30.70
C TRP A 381 -4.33 -16.78 30.81
N ILE A 382 -3.20 -17.45 30.57
CA ILE A 382 -3.07 -18.91 30.68
C ILE A 382 -3.37 -19.37 32.10
N GLU A 383 -2.74 -18.75 33.11
CA GLU A 383 -2.96 -19.08 34.52
C GLU A 383 -4.42 -18.90 34.92
N LYS A 384 -5.03 -17.78 34.54
CA LYS A 384 -6.41 -17.47 34.88
C LYS A 384 -7.43 -18.34 34.15
N ALA A 385 -7.25 -18.57 32.84
CA ALA A 385 -8.22 -19.28 32.02
C ALA A 385 -8.15 -20.81 32.18
N SER A 386 -7.00 -21.32 32.63
CA SER A 386 -6.77 -22.73 32.98
C SER A 386 -6.94 -23.03 34.47
N ASN A 387 -7.18 -22.03 35.33
CA ASN A 387 -7.15 -22.14 36.79
C ASN A 387 -5.82 -22.75 37.30
N GLY A 388 -4.69 -22.39 36.68
CA GLY A 388 -3.36 -22.91 37.00
C GLY A 388 -3.10 -24.35 36.53
N ALA A 389 -4.01 -24.97 35.78
CA ALA A 389 -3.82 -26.35 35.32
C ALA A 389 -2.77 -26.48 34.21
N ILE A 390 -2.62 -25.45 33.36
CA ILE A 390 -1.65 -25.42 32.26
C ILE A 390 -0.45 -24.59 32.71
N ASN A 391 0.75 -25.19 32.65
CA ASN A 391 1.98 -24.44 32.89
C ASN A 391 2.30 -23.57 31.65
N PRO A 392 2.40 -22.23 31.80
CA PRO A 392 2.78 -21.34 30.72
C PRO A 392 4.13 -21.70 30.06
N GLU A 393 5.10 -22.23 30.81
CA GLU A 393 6.42 -22.59 30.28
C GLU A 393 6.35 -23.68 29.20
N PHE A 394 5.36 -24.58 29.28
CA PHE A 394 5.19 -25.63 28.26
C PHE A 394 4.40 -25.15 27.05
N LEU A 395 3.43 -24.26 27.25
CA LEU A 395 2.59 -23.74 26.17
C LEU A 395 3.31 -22.68 25.34
N VAL A 396 4.06 -21.80 26.02
CA VAL A 396 4.81 -20.69 25.43
C VAL A 396 6.27 -20.68 25.89
N PRO A 397 7.07 -21.71 25.54
CA PRO A 397 8.44 -21.88 26.00
C PRO A 397 9.39 -20.77 25.52
N ASN A 398 9.10 -20.17 24.37
CA ASN A 398 9.94 -19.15 23.75
C ASN A 398 9.47 -17.73 24.09
N LYS A 399 8.71 -17.61 25.18
CA LYS A 399 8.07 -16.38 25.62
C LYS A 399 7.17 -15.79 24.54
N GLU A 400 6.33 -16.60 23.89
CA GLU A 400 5.46 -16.13 22.82
C GLU A 400 4.43 -15.06 23.29
N ASN A 401 4.18 -14.05 22.45
CA ASN A 401 3.13 -13.04 22.63
C ASN A 401 1.75 -13.58 22.17
N GLY A 402 0.69 -12.81 22.34
CA GLY A 402 -0.67 -13.28 22.04
C GLY A 402 -0.92 -13.57 20.55
N VAL A 403 -0.28 -12.83 19.64
CA VAL A 403 -0.35 -13.13 18.20
C VAL A 403 0.30 -14.48 17.90
N GLN A 404 1.50 -14.71 18.43
CA GLN A 404 2.23 -15.96 18.28
C GLN A 404 1.49 -17.14 18.91
N LEU A 405 0.97 -16.98 20.13
CA LEU A 405 0.15 -17.98 20.83
C LEU A 405 -1.01 -18.44 19.95
N CYS A 406 -1.73 -17.49 19.36
CA CYS A 406 -2.83 -17.83 18.48
C CYS A 406 -2.35 -18.49 17.19
N ASN A 407 -1.17 -18.14 16.66
CA ASN A 407 -0.60 -18.70 15.43
C ASN A 407 -0.14 -20.15 15.55
N ILE A 408 0.00 -20.68 16.76
CA ILE A 408 0.29 -22.10 17.00
C ILE A 408 -0.82 -22.97 16.36
N PRO A 409 -0.49 -23.95 15.50
CA PRO A 409 -1.45 -24.90 14.95
C PRO A 409 -2.19 -25.66 16.06
N GLU A 410 -3.47 -26.00 15.87
CA GLU A 410 -4.30 -26.70 16.88
C GLU A 410 -3.59 -27.91 17.49
N MET A 411 -3.03 -28.77 16.63
CA MET A 411 -2.32 -29.98 17.05
C MET A 411 -1.12 -29.67 17.95
N GLU A 412 -0.33 -28.66 17.57
CA GLU A 412 0.85 -28.26 18.34
C GLU A 412 0.44 -27.60 19.67
N PHE A 413 -0.61 -26.79 19.66
CA PHE A 413 -1.15 -26.15 20.86
C PHE A 413 -1.64 -27.21 21.87
N ILE A 414 -2.37 -28.22 21.39
CA ILE A 414 -2.84 -29.34 22.20
C ILE A 414 -1.63 -30.14 22.72
N ARG A 415 -0.67 -30.47 21.86
CA ARG A 415 0.55 -31.20 22.24
C ARG A 415 1.32 -30.49 23.36
N ARG A 416 1.50 -29.18 23.24
CA ARG A 416 2.17 -28.36 24.27
C ARG A 416 1.39 -28.32 25.59
N CYS A 417 0.05 -28.22 25.52
CA CYS A 417 -0.79 -28.31 26.72
C CYS A 417 -0.63 -29.65 27.44
N LEU A 418 -0.51 -30.77 26.71
CA LEU A 418 -0.38 -32.12 27.27
C LEU A 418 0.93 -32.35 28.05
N LEU A 419 1.95 -31.50 27.87
CA LEU A 419 3.17 -31.56 28.67
C LEU A 419 2.95 -31.11 30.13
N SER A 420 1.85 -30.39 30.40
CA SER A 420 1.45 -30.04 31.77
C SER A 420 0.85 -31.26 32.47
N LYS A 421 1.17 -31.43 33.76
CA LYS A 421 0.69 -32.57 34.56
C LYS A 421 -0.85 -32.61 34.60
N ASN A 422 -1.43 -33.81 34.43
CA ASN A 422 -2.87 -34.09 34.58
C ASN A 422 -3.82 -33.39 33.56
N ILE A 423 -3.33 -33.05 32.37
CA ILE A 423 -4.17 -32.52 31.28
C ILE A 423 -4.56 -33.62 30.30
N THR A 424 -5.86 -33.73 30.04
CA THR A 424 -6.39 -34.60 28.99
C THR A 424 -6.53 -33.84 27.67
N GLU A 425 -6.48 -34.54 26.54
CA GLU A 425 -6.65 -33.96 25.21
C GLU A 425 -7.96 -33.17 25.10
N LYS A 426 -9.05 -33.70 25.69
CA LYS A 426 -10.34 -33.01 25.76
C LYS A 426 -10.26 -31.66 26.48
N ARG A 427 -9.52 -31.57 27.59
CA ARG A 427 -9.32 -30.31 28.33
C ARG A 427 -8.44 -29.34 27.54
N ALA A 428 -7.36 -29.82 26.92
CA ALA A 428 -6.50 -29.00 26.05
C ALA A 428 -7.28 -28.43 24.85
N LYS A 429 -8.14 -29.24 24.22
CA LYS A 429 -9.00 -28.79 23.11
C LYS A 429 -10.03 -27.76 23.56
N LEU A 430 -10.67 -27.95 24.72
CA LEU A 430 -11.57 -26.93 25.28
C LEU A 430 -10.83 -25.61 25.59
N PHE A 431 -9.59 -25.70 26.05
CA PHE A 431 -8.77 -24.52 26.30
C PHE A 431 -8.41 -23.78 25.01
N TYR A 432 -8.04 -24.50 23.96
CA TYR A 432 -7.84 -23.93 22.62
C TYR A 432 -9.11 -23.26 22.08
N LEU A 433 -10.28 -23.87 22.26
CA LEU A 433 -11.57 -23.28 21.86
C LEU A 433 -11.90 -22.00 22.65
N LYS A 434 -11.51 -21.90 23.93
CA LYS A 434 -11.63 -20.64 24.70
C LYS A 434 -10.79 -19.52 24.07
N LEU A 435 -9.55 -19.80 23.68
CA LEU A 435 -8.70 -18.84 22.97
C LEU A 435 -9.35 -18.38 21.66
N TRP A 436 -9.88 -19.33 20.88
CA TRP A 436 -10.59 -19.04 19.63
C TRP A 436 -11.86 -18.22 19.82
N GLY A 437 -12.62 -18.49 20.88
CA GLY A 437 -13.80 -17.70 21.25
C GLY A 437 -13.47 -16.22 21.39
N LEU A 438 -12.36 -15.88 22.06
CA LEU A 438 -11.91 -14.49 22.21
C LEU A 438 -11.62 -13.82 20.87
N ILE A 439 -10.96 -14.52 19.95
CA ILE A 439 -10.66 -14.01 18.60
C ILE A 439 -11.96 -13.73 17.83
N ILE A 440 -12.92 -14.66 17.87
CA ILE A 440 -14.21 -14.54 17.18
C ILE A 440 -15.05 -13.40 17.77
N ASP A 441 -15.09 -13.28 19.10
CA ASP A 441 -15.82 -12.24 19.80
C ASP A 441 -15.24 -10.85 19.49
N CYS A 442 -13.91 -10.73 19.51
CA CYS A 442 -13.22 -9.49 19.13
C CYS A 442 -13.57 -9.09 17.68
N ARG A 443 -13.49 -10.02 16.73
CA ARG A 443 -13.85 -9.79 15.32
C ARG A 443 -15.30 -9.35 15.16
N THR A 444 -16.21 -10.01 15.86
CA THR A 444 -17.65 -9.72 15.81
C THR A 444 -17.95 -8.33 16.39
N LYS A 445 -17.31 -7.98 17.51
CA LYS A 445 -17.45 -6.68 18.16
C LYS A 445 -16.91 -5.55 17.27
N GLN A 446 -15.72 -5.71 16.68
CA GLN A 446 -15.16 -4.73 15.74
C GLN A 446 -16.06 -4.53 14.52
N ARG A 447 -16.59 -5.62 13.94
CA ARG A 447 -17.53 -5.54 12.81
C ARG A 447 -18.82 -4.82 13.19
N LYS A 448 -19.39 -5.13 14.36
CA LYS A 448 -20.58 -4.44 14.88
C LYS A 448 -20.29 -2.96 15.11
N ALA A 449 -19.16 -2.59 15.72
CA ALA A 449 -18.78 -1.19 15.93
C ALA A 449 -18.66 -0.39 14.63
N LYS A 450 -18.06 -0.98 13.58
CA LYS A 450 -17.99 -0.37 12.24
C LYS A 450 -19.37 -0.17 11.60
N LEU A 451 -20.31 -1.08 11.84
CA LEU A 451 -21.69 -0.99 11.34
C LEU A 451 -22.57 -0.03 12.16
N THR A 452 -22.32 0.10 13.46
CA THR A 452 -23.12 0.91 14.39
C THR A 452 -22.61 2.34 14.56
N SER A 453 -21.45 2.69 13.98
CA SER A 453 -20.94 4.06 13.96
C SER A 453 -21.88 4.96 13.14
N LYS A 454 -22.99 5.39 13.75
CA LYS A 454 -23.83 6.46 13.23
C LYS A 454 -22.97 7.73 13.17
N PRO A 455 -23.10 8.54 12.12
CA PRO A 455 -22.42 9.82 12.07
C PRO A 455 -22.87 10.62 13.30
N LYS A 456 -21.94 10.90 14.24
CA LYS A 456 -22.18 11.97 15.21
C LYS A 456 -22.38 13.22 14.36
N LYS A 457 -23.62 13.74 14.29
CA LYS A 457 -23.92 15.05 13.71
C LYS A 457 -22.86 16.01 14.24
N LYS A 458 -21.92 16.39 13.39
CA LYS A 458 -21.29 17.68 13.58
C LYS A 458 -22.43 18.65 13.30
N HIS A 459 -22.70 19.58 14.20
CA HIS A 459 -23.34 20.83 13.81
C HIS A 459 -22.38 21.58 12.89
N SER A 460 -22.16 21.06 11.69
CA SER A 460 -21.93 21.90 10.53
C SER A 460 -23.35 22.11 10.01
N PHE A 461 -23.84 23.35 10.11
CA PHE A 461 -25.05 23.70 9.38
C PHE A 461 -24.86 23.21 7.94
N SER A 462 -25.83 22.46 7.41
CA SER A 462 -25.83 22.16 5.98
C SER A 462 -25.69 23.49 5.23
N GLN A 463 -25.00 23.53 4.09
CA GLN A 463 -25.06 24.70 3.20
C GLN A 463 -26.53 25.09 2.93
N ASP A 464 -27.45 24.12 2.95
CA ASP A 464 -28.88 24.35 2.85
C ASP A 464 -29.49 25.03 4.09
N GLU A 465 -29.06 24.68 5.30
CA GLU A 465 -29.55 25.32 6.54
C GLU A 465 -29.01 26.75 6.69
N GLU A 466 -27.77 26.98 6.25
CA GLU A 466 -27.16 28.31 6.22
C GLU A 466 -27.80 29.19 5.15
N MET A 467 -28.13 28.62 3.99
CA MET A 467 -28.89 29.27 2.93
C MET A 467 -30.33 29.57 3.37
N ILE A 468 -31.01 28.67 4.07
CA ILE A 468 -32.35 28.89 4.62
C ILE A 468 -32.33 30.02 5.66
N LYS A 469 -31.36 30.04 6.58
CA LYS A 469 -31.23 31.13 7.56
C LYS A 469 -30.91 32.47 6.90
N ARG A 470 -30.06 32.47 5.89
CA ARG A 470 -29.72 33.67 5.11
C ARG A 470 -30.95 34.18 4.37
N TYR A 471 -31.73 33.29 3.76
CA TYR A 471 -33.00 33.61 3.11
C TYR A 471 -34.01 34.20 4.10
N GLU A 472 -34.19 33.59 5.28
CA GLU A 472 -35.09 34.11 6.32
C GLU A 472 -34.64 35.48 6.85
N LEU A 473 -33.33 35.69 6.98
CA LEU A 473 -32.73 36.96 7.38
C LEU A 473 -32.95 38.04 6.32
N GLU A 474 -32.66 37.75 5.04
CA GLU A 474 -32.85 38.65 3.91
C GLU A 474 -34.34 39.01 3.73
N LYS A 475 -35.25 38.08 4.03
CA LYS A 475 -36.69 38.35 4.04
C LYS A 475 -37.12 39.23 5.22
N LYS A 476 -36.60 39.00 6.43
CA LYS A 476 -36.86 39.86 7.61
C LYS A 476 -36.33 41.28 7.42
N LEU A 477 -35.19 41.42 6.75
CA LEU A 477 -34.58 42.71 6.42
C LEU A 477 -35.24 43.40 5.22
N GLY A 478 -36.23 42.76 4.58
CA GLY A 478 -36.92 43.30 3.40
C GLY A 478 -36.04 43.41 2.15
N ILE A 479 -34.92 42.68 2.11
CA ILE A 479 -33.91 42.73 1.04
C ILE A 479 -34.27 41.78 -0.10
N TYR A 480 -34.87 40.62 0.22
CA TYR A 480 -35.05 39.52 -0.72
C TYR A 480 -35.87 39.89 -1.97
N ASP A 481 -36.95 40.67 -1.80
CA ASP A 481 -37.85 41.09 -2.89
C ASP A 481 -37.67 42.56 -3.31
N ALA A 482 -36.64 43.25 -2.78
CA ALA A 482 -36.45 44.68 -3.02
C ALA A 482 -35.70 44.98 -4.34
N PRO A 483 -36.00 46.12 -5.00
CA PRO A 483 -35.17 46.62 -6.10
C PRO A 483 -33.71 46.77 -5.66
N LYS A 484 -32.78 46.47 -6.55
CA LYS A 484 -31.32 46.36 -6.28
C LYS A 484 -30.73 47.57 -5.55
N GLU A 485 -31.24 48.77 -5.83
CA GLU A 485 -30.80 50.03 -5.19
C GLU A 485 -31.24 50.13 -3.73
N THR A 486 -32.46 49.67 -3.42
CA THR A 486 -33.03 49.67 -2.07
C THR A 486 -32.34 48.63 -1.19
N ALA A 487 -32.14 47.41 -1.72
CA ALA A 487 -31.37 46.35 -1.05
C ALA A 487 -29.95 46.80 -0.65
N ARG A 488 -29.28 47.55 -1.54
CA ARG A 488 -27.93 48.07 -1.31
C ARG A 488 -27.89 49.14 -0.21
N LYS A 489 -28.90 50.02 -0.12
CA LYS A 489 -29.01 51.00 0.97
C LYS A 489 -29.20 50.33 2.33
N VAL A 490 -30.09 49.34 2.43
CA VAL A 490 -30.33 48.61 3.69
C VAL A 490 -29.08 47.88 4.17
N LEU A 491 -28.32 47.25 3.26
CA LEU A 491 -27.05 46.61 3.61
C LEU A 491 -25.97 47.61 4.07
N MET A 492 -25.90 48.78 3.44
CA MET A 492 -24.95 49.84 3.85
C MET A 492 -25.29 50.47 5.22
N GLU A 493 -26.57 50.56 5.58
CA GLU A 493 -26.99 51.03 6.91
C GLU A 493 -26.68 50.00 8.03
N LEU A 494 -26.62 48.71 7.69
CA LEU A 494 -26.30 47.63 8.63
C LEU A 494 -24.79 47.45 8.84
N ASP A 495 -23.96 47.70 7.82
CA ASP A 495 -22.49 47.64 7.93
C ASP A 495 -21.89 48.76 8.80
N GLY A 496 -22.72 49.75 9.19
CA GLY A 496 -22.33 50.89 10.04
C GLY A 496 -22.76 50.78 11.51
N LYS A 497 -23.29 49.64 11.99
CA LYS A 497 -23.78 49.46 13.37
C LYS A 497 -23.16 48.27 14.09
#